data_AF-A0A502IM28-F1
#
_entry.id   AF-A0A502IM28-F1
#
_cell.length_a   1.000
_cell.length_b   1.000
_cell.length_c   1.000
_cell.angle_alpha   90.00
_cell.angle_beta   90.00
_cell.angle_gamma   90.00
#
_symmetry.space_group_name_H-M   'P 1'
#
loop_
_entity.id
_entity.type
_entity.pdbx_description
1 polymer ?
#
loop_
_entity_poly.entity_id
_entity_poly.type
_entity_poly.pdbx_seq_one_letter_code
_entity_poly.pdbx_strand_id
1 'polypeptide(L)' 'MIIYSAMPMEIIFANQDQVEKQQIQEIQMGEAVMLVEPISAYEGKIIRLISPNPHDYVNPAYAPGQTLKFRPFFE' A
#
# COMPACT_ATOMS: atom_id res chain seq x y z
N MET A 1 0.17 10.54 -5.46
CA MET A 1 0.52 11.67 -6.35
C MET A 1 -0.55 11.78 -7.42
N ILE A 2 -0.82 12.99 -7.91
CA ILE A 2 -1.74 13.25 -9.02
C ILE A 2 -0.90 13.53 -10.26
N ILE A 3 -1.29 13.00 -11.42
CA ILE A 3 -0.59 13.25 -12.69
C ILE A 3 -1.14 14.54 -13.31
N TYR A 4 -0.30 15.56 -13.47
CA TYR A 4 -0.66 16.87 -14.07
C TYR A 4 -0.15 17.01 -15.52
N SER A 5 -0.17 15.92 -16.28
CA SER A 5 0.29 15.88 -17.69
C SER A 5 -0.84 15.38 -18.59
N ALA A 6 -0.93 15.91 -19.82
CA ALA A 6 -1.80 15.35 -20.84
C ALA A 6 -1.27 13.98 -21.27
N MET A 7 -1.97 12.92 -20.89
CA MET A 7 -1.64 11.52 -21.18
C MET A 7 -2.86 10.81 -21.79
N PRO A 8 -2.68 9.94 -22.80
CA PRO A 8 -3.76 9.12 -23.34
C PRO A 8 -4.39 8.24 -22.25
N MET A 9 -5.73 8.14 -22.25
CA MET A 9 -6.46 7.39 -21.22
C MET A 9 -6.16 5.89 -21.29
N GLU A 10 -5.91 5.37 -22.49
CA GLU A 10 -5.55 3.98 -22.75
C GLU A 10 -4.28 3.58 -21.98
N ILE A 11 -3.32 4.50 -21.83
CA ILE A 11 -2.08 4.27 -21.09
C ILE A 11 -2.33 4.32 -19.58
N ILE A 12 -3.16 5.26 -19.12
CA ILE A 12 -3.49 5.40 -17.69
C ILE A 12 -4.19 4.13 -17.17
N PHE A 13 -5.09 3.56 -17.97
CA PHE A 13 -5.90 2.40 -17.58
C PHE A 13 -5.38 1.05 -18.07
N ALA A 14 -4.20 0.98 -18.69
CA ALA A 14 -3.67 -0.25 -19.30
C ALA A 14 -3.60 -1.47 -18.36
N ASN A 15 -3.55 -1.26 -17.03
CA ASN A 15 -3.52 -2.32 -16.03
C ASN A 15 -4.66 -2.22 -15.00
N GLN A 16 -5.77 -1.56 -15.34
CA GLN A 16 -6.89 -1.39 -14.41
C GLN A 16 -7.42 -2.73 -13.88
N ASP A 17 -7.55 -3.74 -14.74
CA ASP A 17 -8.02 -5.08 -14.35
C ASP A 17 -7.10 -5.76 -13.31
N GLN A 18 -5.81 -5.43 -13.30
CA GLN A 18 -4.87 -5.99 -12.32
C GLN A 18 -5.06 -5.33 -10.97
N VAL A 19 -5.25 -4.00 -10.95
CA VAL A 19 -5.48 -3.22 -9.72
C VAL A 19 -6.80 -3.61 -9.06
N GLU A 20 -7.87 -3.81 -9.84
CA GLU A 20 -9.18 -4.22 -9.30
C GLU A 20 -9.15 -5.59 -8.61
N LYS A 21 -8.20 -6.45 -8.98
CA LYS A 21 -8.03 -7.78 -8.37
C LYS A 21 -7.13 -7.77 -7.13
N GLN A 22 -6.45 -6.66 -6.84
CA GLN A 22 -5.60 -6.55 -5.67
C GLN A 22 -6.46 -6.49 -4.41
N GLN A 23 -6.23 -7.43 -3.50
CA GLN A 23 -6.81 -7.36 -2.17
C GLN A 23 -5.95 -6.39 -1.36
N ILE A 24 -6.54 -5.27 -0.94
CA ILE A 24 -5.85 -4.27 -0.12
C ILE A 24 -6.47 -4.31 1.27
N GLN A 25 -5.63 -4.43 2.28
CA GLN A 25 -6.01 -4.39 3.69
C GLN A 25 -5.39 -3.17 4.35
N GLU A 26 -6.16 -2.49 5.20
CA GLU A 26 -5.65 -1.41 6.02
C GLU A 26 -5.16 -1.97 7.35
N ILE A 27 -3.94 -1.62 7.73
CA ILE A 27 -3.34 -1.99 9.02
C ILE A 27 -2.95 -0.72 9.74
N GLN A 28 -3.41 -0.59 10.98
CA GLN A 28 -3.01 0.50 11.86
C GLN A 28 -1.73 0.11 12.62
N MET A 29 -0.70 0.95 12.50
CA MET A 29 0.57 0.83 13.22
C MET A 29 0.84 2.12 13.99
N GLY A 30 0.38 2.16 15.24
CA GLY A 30 0.41 3.38 16.04
C GLY A 30 -0.51 4.45 15.44
N GLU A 31 0.06 5.63 15.14
CA GLU A 31 -0.65 6.75 14.52
C GLU A 31 -0.64 6.70 12.98
N ALA A 32 0.11 5.77 12.39
CA ALA A 32 0.18 5.57 10.95
C ALA A 32 -0.78 4.46 10.51
N VAL A 33 -1.32 4.60 9.30
CA VAL A 33 -2.08 3.57 8.59
C VAL A 33 -1.27 3.10 7.40
N MET A 34 -1.19 1.79 7.21
CA MET A 34 -0.52 1.18 6.07
C MET A 34 -1.54 0.41 5.24
N LEU A 35 -1.52 0.61 3.94
CA LEU A 35 -2.22 -0.23 2.99
C LEU A 35 -1.28 -1.36 2.59
N VAL A 36 -1.72 -2.60 2.80
CA VAL A 36 -0.94 -3.79 2.48
C VAL A 36 -1.69 -4.70 1.52
N GLU A 37 -0.95 -5.32 0.61
CA GLU A 37 -1.40 -6.44 -0.20
C GLU A 37 -0.99 -7.74 0.50
N PRO A 38 -1.93 -8.61 0.91
CA PRO A 38 -1.61 -9.83 1.63
C PRO A 38 -0.90 -10.81 0.70
N ILE A 39 0.28 -11.27 1.12
CA ILE A 39 1.02 -12.35 0.43
C ILE A 39 0.61 -13.70 1.04
N SER A 40 0.41 -13.72 2.35
CA SER A 40 -0.06 -14.88 3.11
C SER A 40 -0.89 -14.44 4.31
N ALA A 41 -1.37 -15.38 5.13
CA ALA A 41 -2.11 -15.07 6.37
C ALA A 41 -1.29 -14.29 7.42
N TYR A 42 0.05 -14.26 7.31
CA TYR A 42 0.93 -13.64 8.30
C TYR A 42 1.87 -12.60 7.70
N GLU A 43 1.82 -12.39 6.39
CA GLU A 43 2.74 -11.51 5.68
C GLU A 43 2.00 -10.72 4.61
N GLY A 44 2.36 -9.46 4.45
CA GLY A 44 1.83 -8.59 3.42
C GLY A 44 2.86 -7.57 2.95
N LYS A 45 2.68 -7.09 1.73
CA LYS A 45 3.53 -6.09 1.10
C LYS A 45 2.93 -4.71 1.29
N ILE A 46 3.72 -3.75 1.76
CA ILE A 46 3.29 -2.36 1.87
C ILE A 46 3.06 -1.80 0.46
N ILE A 47 1.85 -1.36 0.19
CA ILE A 47 1.49 -0.63 -1.03
C ILE A 47 1.60 0.87 -0.77
N ARG A 48 1.18 1.32 0.42
CA ARG A 48 1.19 2.75 0.77
C ARG A 48 1.24 2.96 2.27
N LEU A 49 1.98 3.99 2.67
CA LEU A 49 1.96 4.55 4.02
C LEU A 49 1.09 5.81 4.05
N ILE A 50 0.26 5.94 5.08
CA ILE A 50 -0.55 7.11 5.41
C ILE A 50 -0.22 7.47 6.86
N SER A 51 0.80 8.30 7.04
CA SER A 51 1.20 8.79 8.36
C SER A 51 1.07 10.32 8.45
N PRO A 52 0.61 10.87 9.58
CA PRO A 52 0.73 12.30 9.88
C PRO A 52 2.17 12.71 10.23
N ASN A 53 3.04 11.77 10.60
CA ASN A 53 4.43 12.03 10.94
C ASN A 53 5.34 11.93 9.70
N PRO A 54 6.01 13.02 9.28
CA PRO A 54 6.90 13.00 8.12
C PRO A 54 8.12 12.08 8.30
N HIS A 55 8.56 11.82 9.54
CA HIS A 55 9.69 10.92 9.79
C HIS A 55 9.41 9.47 9.40
N ASP A 56 8.15 9.06 9.34
CA ASP A 56 7.80 7.70 8.94
C ASP A 56 8.05 7.45 7.45
N TYR A 57 7.96 8.50 6.62
CA TYR A 57 8.22 8.39 5.17
C TYR A 57 9.70 8.30 4.83
N VAL A 58 10.59 8.72 5.73
CA VAL A 58 12.05 8.55 5.54
C VAL A 58 12.55 7.23 6.12
N ASN A 59 11.71 6.47 6.83
CA ASN A 59 12.06 5.17 7.35
C ASN A 59 11.95 4.10 6.24
N PRO A 60 13.06 3.46 5.81
CA PRO A 60 13.04 2.45 4.76
C PRO A 60 12.19 1.22 5.11
N ALA A 61 11.97 0.95 6.40
CA ALA A 61 11.13 -0.17 6.84
C ALA A 61 9.64 0.03 6.48
N TYR A 62 9.20 1.28 6.31
CA TYR A 62 7.82 1.63 5.94
C TYR A 62 7.67 2.01 4.48
N ALA A 63 8.74 1.86 3.69
CA ALA A 63 8.73 2.16 2.27
C ALA A 63 7.77 1.21 1.52
N PRO A 64 7.02 1.71 0.53
CA PRO A 64 6.27 0.85 -0.38
C PRO A 64 7.15 -0.22 -1.00
N GLY A 65 6.63 -1.44 -1.08
CA GLY A 65 7.35 -2.60 -1.56
C GLY A 65 7.91 -3.51 -0.47
N GLN A 66 8.02 -3.02 0.77
CA GLN A 66 8.53 -3.84 1.87
C GLN A 66 7.52 -4.88 2.34
N THR A 67 8.04 -6.03 2.78
CA THR A 67 7.23 -7.09 3.39
C THR A 67 7.16 -6.90 4.89
N LEU A 68 5.94 -6.81 5.42
CA LEU A 68 5.64 -6.80 6.84
C LEU A 68 5.12 -8.17 7.26
N LYS A 69 5.52 -8.58 8.46
CA LYS A 69 4.90 -9.73 9.15
C LYS A 69 3.93 -9.20 10.18
N PHE A 70 2.70 -9.68 10.16
CA PHE A 70 1.68 -9.31 11.13
C PHE A 70 0.92 -10.55 11.59
N ARG A 71 0.26 -10.44 12.74
CA ARG A 71 -0.64 -11.50 13.21
C ARG A 71 -2.02 -11.26 12.60
N PRO A 72 -2.62 -12.24 11.92
CA PRO A 72 -3.99 -12.12 11.45
C PRO A 72 -4.89 -11.90 12.68
N PHE A 73 -5.71 -10.86 12.62
CA PHE A 73 -6.78 -10.67 13.58
C PHE A 73 -7.95 -11.53 13.12
N PHE A 74 -8.22 -12.61 13.84
CA PHE A 74 -9.44 -13.37 13.66
C PHE A 74 -10.49 -12.72 14.58
N GLU A 75 -11.55 -12.20 13.97
CA GLU A 75 -12.73 -11.65 14.67
C GLU A 75 -13.51 -12.74 15.41
#